data_AF-A0A7J8N1P9-F1
#
_entry.id   AF-A0A7J8N1P9-F1
#
_cell.length_a   1.000
_cell.length_b   1.000
_cell.length_c   1.000
_cell.angle_alpha   90.00
_cell.angle_beta   90.00
_cell.angle_gamma   90.00
#
_symmetry.space_group_name_H-M   'P 1'
#
loop_
_entity.id
_entity.type
_entity.pdbx_description
1 polymer ?
#
loop_
_entity_poly.entity_id
_entity_poly.type
_entity_poly.pdbx_seq_one_letter_code
_entity_poly.pdbx_strand_id
1 'polypeptide(L)' 'ASHLLLESDSKVVVQACTSEDGNYGNYTLTSRIKEILHMNWTAHVTHIYRESNTATHALVILARSQKQGL' A
#
# COMPACT_ATOMS: atom_id res chain seq x y z
N ALA A 1 -14.32 -13.70 -10.32
CA ALA A 1 -13.78 -12.78 -9.31
C ALA A 1 -12.82 -11.83 -10.01
N SER A 2 -12.80 -10.55 -9.64
CA SER A 2 -11.82 -9.61 -10.19
C SER A 2 -10.48 -9.76 -9.44
N HIS A 3 -9.37 -9.72 -10.17
CA HIS A 3 -8.03 -9.82 -9.59
C HIS A 3 -7.46 -8.42 -9.35
N LEU A 4 -6.90 -8.20 -8.17
CA LEU A 4 -6.23 -6.94 -7.81
C LEU A 4 -4.76 -7.25 -7.56
N LEU A 5 -3.87 -6.59 -8.31
CA LEU A 5 -2.44 -6.57 -8.02
C LEU A 5 -2.10 -5.28 -7.28
N LEU A 6 -1.64 -5.39 -6.04
CA LEU A 6 -1.18 -4.27 -5.23
C LEU A 6 0.34 -4.31 -5.14
N GLU A 7 1.00 -3.33 -5.74
CA GLU A 7 2.45 -3.18 -5.72
C GLU A 7 2.87 -2.07 -4.76
N SER A 8 3.89 -2.31 -3.95
CA SER A 8 4.43 -1.33 -3.00
C SER A 8 5.94 -1.45 -2.88
N ASP A 9 6.64 -0.31 -2.80
CA ASP A 9 8.07 -0.24 -2.49
C ASP A 9 8.37 -0.28 -0.97
N SER A 10 7.33 -0.42 -0.14
CA SER A 10 7.47 -0.56 1.31
C SER A 10 7.29 -2.01 1.74
N LYS A 11 8.41 -2.67 2.09
CA LYS A 11 8.40 -4.04 2.64
C LYS A 11 7.50 -4.19 3.86
N VAL A 12 7.48 -3.17 4.73
CA VAL A 12 6.66 -3.18 5.96
C VAL A 12 5.17 -3.19 5.61
N VAL A 13 4.75 -2.42 4.60
CA VAL A 13 3.34 -2.39 4.16
C VAL A 13 2.94 -3.72 3.53
N VAL A 14 3.78 -4.29 2.65
CA VAL A 14 3.53 -5.59 2.04
C VAL A 14 3.38 -6.66 3.12
N GLN A 15 4.32 -6.73 4.06
CA GLN A 15 4.27 -7.66 5.19
C GLN A 15 3.03 -7.46 6.06
N ALA A 16 2.67 -6.21 6.38
CA ALA A 16 1.49 -5.92 7.19
C ALA A 16 0.18 -6.38 6.52
N CYS A 17 0.10 -6.27 5.19
CA CYS A 17 -1.05 -6.71 4.41
C CYS A 17 -1.11 -8.24 4.25
N THR A 18 0.03 -8.92 4.16
CA THR A 18 0.10 -10.37 3.91
C THR A 18 0.27 -11.22 5.17
N SER A 19 0.69 -10.65 6.30
CA SER A 19 0.89 -11.43 7.53
C SER A 19 -0.45 -11.84 8.15
N GLU A 20 -0.55 -13.11 8.54
CA GLU A 20 -1.66 -13.61 9.36
C GLU A 20 -1.51 -13.13 10.81
N ASP A 21 -0.26 -13.10 11.30
CA ASP A 21 0.11 -12.62 12.62
C ASP A 21 0.21 -11.09 12.61
N GLY A 22 -0.89 -10.44 13.02
CA GLY A 22 -1.11 -9.01 12.85
C GLY A 22 -0.29 -8.10 13.76
N ASN A 23 1.05 -8.12 13.70
CA ASN A 23 1.89 -7.28 14.56
C ASN A 23 2.82 -6.34 13.77
N TYR A 24 2.25 -5.53 12.87
CA TYR A 24 2.97 -4.53 12.08
C TYR A 24 2.25 -3.17 12.10
N GLY A 25 2.69 -2.26 12.97
CA GLY A 25 2.32 -0.84 12.93
C GLY A 25 0.91 -0.48 13.44
N ASN A 26 0.37 0.65 12.94
CA ASN A 26 -0.96 1.17 13.31
C ASN A 26 -2.06 0.20 12.85
N TYR A 27 -2.44 -0.69 13.77
CA TYR A 27 -3.47 -1.73 13.62
C TYR A 27 -4.72 -1.27 12.89
N THR A 28 -5.18 -0.03 13.16
CA THR A 28 -6.42 0.49 12.58
C THR A 28 -6.37 0.62 11.05
N LEU A 29 -5.25 1.12 10.51
CA LEU A 29 -5.08 1.30 9.06
C LEU A 29 -4.87 -0.05 8.37
N THR A 30 -4.04 -0.92 8.94
CA THR A 30 -3.76 -2.24 8.39
C THR A 30 -5.03 -3.11 8.34
N SER A 31 -5.84 -3.11 9.40
CA SER A 31 -7.13 -3.83 9.42
C SER A 31 -8.08 -3.32 8.35
N ARG A 32 -8.19 -1.99 8.19
CA ARG A 32 -9.06 -1.42 7.17
C ARG A 32 -8.62 -1.75 5.74
N ILE A 33 -7.31 -1.77 5.49
CA ILE A 33 -6.77 -2.20 4.19
C ILE A 33 -7.13 -3.66 3.93
N LYS A 34 -6.94 -4.55 4.92
CA LYS A 34 -7.31 -5.97 4.80
C LYS A 34 -8.80 -6.16 4.52
N GLU A 35 -9.68 -5.42 5.19
CA GLU A 35 -11.12 -5.46 4.90
C GLU A 35 -11.40 -5.12 3.44
N ILE A 36 -10.82 -4.02 2.94
CA ILE A 36 -10.99 -3.57 1.54
C ILE A 36 -10.49 -4.62 0.55
N LEU A 37 -9.31 -5.21 0.80
CA LEU A 37 -8.73 -6.24 -0.07
C LEU A 37 -9.60 -7.50 -0.15
N HIS A 38 -10.35 -7.83 0.90
CA HIS A 38 -11.23 -9.01 0.94
C HIS A 38 -12.67 -8.75 0.48
N MET A 39 -13.05 -7.52 0.10
CA MET A 39 -14.45 -7.20 -0.23
C MET A 39 -14.97 -8.00 -1.44
N ASN A 40 -14.28 -7.94 -2.58
CA ASN A 40 -14.71 -8.58 -3.83
C ASN A 40 -13.56 -8.92 -4.79
N TRP A 41 -12.32 -8.86 -4.29
CA TRP A 41 -11.12 -9.10 -5.10
C TRP A 41 -10.34 -10.30 -4.59
N THR A 42 -9.74 -11.03 -5.52
CA THR A 42 -8.58 -11.86 -5.20
C THR A 42 -7.37 -10.95 -5.27
N ALA A 43 -6.93 -10.46 -4.11
CA ALA A 43 -5.82 -9.52 -4.01
C ALA A 43 -4.47 -10.26 -3.92
N HIS A 44 -3.51 -9.86 -4.76
CA HIS A 44 -2.11 -10.24 -4.64
C HIS A 44 -1.29 -9.00 -4.28
N VAL A 45 -0.64 -9.03 -3.13
CA VAL A 45 0.18 -7.92 -2.65
C VAL A 45 1.65 -8.29 -2.82
N THR A 46 2.42 -7.48 -3.54
CA THR A 46 3.82 -7.76 -3.84
C THR A 46 4.71 -6.54 -3.59
N HIS A 47 5.96 -6.83 -3.25
CA HIS A 47 6.99 -5.82 -3.09
C HIS A 47 7.69 -5.56 -4.42
N ILE A 48 7.82 -4.28 -4.78
CA ILE A 48 8.58 -3.82 -5.94
C ILE A 48 9.75 -2.93 -5.51
N TYR A 49 10.76 -2.78 -6.35
CA TYR A 49 11.82 -1.82 -6.11
C TYR A 49 11.29 -0.38 -6.25
N ARG A 50 11.87 0.56 -5.51
CA ARG A 50 11.44 1.96 -5.50
C ARG A 50 11.55 2.60 -6.89
N GLU A 51 12.56 2.21 -7.63
CA GLU A 51 12.84 2.60 -9.01
C GLU A 51 11.70 2.17 -9.97
N SER A 52 10.96 1.11 -9.61
CA SER A 52 9.78 0.66 -10.33
C SER A 52 8.51 1.40 -9.92
N ASN A 53 8.50 2.11 -8.78
CA ASN A 53 7.35 2.85 -8.24
C ASN A 53 7.45 4.37 -8.45
N THR A 54 8.14 4.80 -9.51
CA THR A 54 8.50 6.22 -9.75
C THR A 54 7.29 7.13 -9.96
N ALA A 55 6.26 6.66 -10.65
CA ALA A 55 5.04 7.44 -10.90
C ALA A 55 4.34 7.80 -9.57
N THR A 56 4.13 6.82 -8.70
CA THR A 56 3.56 7.03 -7.35
C THR A 56 4.44 7.97 -6.54
N HIS A 57 5.76 7.82 -6.60
CA HIS A 57 6.69 8.69 -5.89
C HIS A 57 6.58 10.15 -6.34
N ALA A 58 6.50 10.40 -7.66
CA ALA A 58 6.34 11.73 -8.23
C ALA A 58 5.03 12.41 -7.78
N LEU A 59 3.93 11.65 -7.76
CA LEU A 59 2.63 12.16 -7.26
C LEU A 59 2.70 12.58 -5.79
N VAL A 60 3.39 11.81 -4.95
CA VAL A 60 3.57 12.15 -3.54
C VAL A 60 4.40 13.43 -3.37
N ILE A 61 5.45 13.61 -4.18
CA ILE A 61 6.26 14.85 -4.15
C ILE A 61 5.41 16.05 -4.57
N LEU A 62 4.63 15.92 -5.64
CA LEU A 62 3.73 16.97 -6.13
C LEU A 62 2.69 17.37 -5.08
N ALA A 63 2.08 16.39 -4.41
CA ALA A 63 1.11 16.67 -3.35
C ALA A 63 1.74 17.40 -2.15
N ARG A 64 3.01 17.09 -1.82
CA ARG A 64 3.74 17.77 -0.73
C ARG A 64 4.12 19.19 -1.10
N SER A 65 4.53 19.45 -2.34
CA SER A 65 4.89 20.81 -2.77
C SER A 65 3.69 21.75 -2.76
N GLN A 66 2.50 21.26 -3.13
CA GLN A 66 1.25 22.03 -3.02
C GLN A 66 0.89 22.39 -1.57
N LYS A 67 1.23 21.52 -0.61
CA LYS A 67 0.92 21.73 0.81
C LYS A 67 1.86 22.73 1.50
N GLN A 68 3.05 22.96 0.94
CA GLN A 68 4.04 23.91 1.48
C GLN A 68 3.87 25.34 0.93
N GLY A 69 3.00 25.53 -0.08
CA GLY A 69 2.71 26.83 -0.67
C GLY A 69 1.50 27.57 -0.06
N LEU A 70 1.04 27.16 1.12
CA LEU A 70 -0.03 27.80 1.90
C LEU A 70 0.51 28.31 3.24
#